data_AF-A0A831KL15-F1
#
_entry.id   AF-A0A831KL15-F1
#
_cell.length_a   1.000
_cell.length_b   1.000
_cell.length_c   1.000
_cell.angle_alpha   90.00
_cell.angle_beta   90.00
_cell.angle_gamma   90.00
#
_symmetry.space_group_name_H-M   'P 1'
#
loop_
_entity.id
_entity.type
_entity.pdbx_description
1 polymer ?
#
loop_
_entity_poly.entity_id
_entity_poly.type
_entity_poly.pdbx_seq_one_letter_code
_entity_poly.pdbx_strand_id
1 'polypeptide(L)'
;MDRIQDLLSQVRKNPNRPDLHSSLGRLYLQRGDRVAASKHFLSSARLFADRRSPSRNINKAVASLRKLIRDFPENHDSYYLLADLHLEMEDTESAIVIYRSLADIYQRDGKLLMAVSVYDKITNSDPENMDGWIKFADLNKEAGMPFHSSHSYMRAAFLSSGMGRSSEEYDLALRALKVDPENKPALELIGRLIKEGNGAKHDMEELVSLSRKLDRDGHSEQALTLISMLESASGEQRFAVMAAQMRERLGKDGTPETEIAHRNKSFSGKYSGMKVLIVDDEREIILLLEQILKEEGFQVLMARDGQQGYDIFMRERPRLVVSDAMLPKLHGFELCKRIKEEAGESTRVMILTAVYKKYKYKGKVEKEYGVDEYLDKPFQITEFID
;
A
#
# COMPACT_ATOMS: atom_id res chain seq x y z
N MET A 1 -15.38 -13.94 39.63
CA MET A 1 -14.29 -13.10 39.07
C MET A 1 -12.94 -13.81 39.16
N ASP A 2 -12.75 -14.62 40.19
CA ASP A 2 -11.48 -15.24 40.61
C ASP A 2 -10.81 -16.12 39.54
N ARG A 3 -11.58 -16.92 38.79
CA ARG A 3 -11.01 -17.84 37.79
C ARG A 3 -10.36 -17.14 36.59
N ILE A 4 -10.87 -15.97 36.18
CA ILE A 4 -10.24 -15.18 35.09
C ILE A 4 -8.96 -14.52 35.61
N GLN A 5 -9.00 -13.94 36.81
CA GLN A 5 -7.82 -13.30 37.40
C GLN A 5 -6.70 -14.31 37.67
N ASP A 6 -7.04 -15.53 38.11
CA ASP A 6 -6.09 -16.62 38.26
C ASP A 6 -5.44 -17.01 36.91
N LEU A 7 -6.24 -17.24 35.87
CA LEU A 7 -5.70 -17.55 34.54
C LEU A 7 -4.89 -16.41 33.93
N LEU A 8 -5.27 -15.15 34.15
CA LEU A 8 -4.48 -13.99 33.74
C LEU A 8 -3.12 -13.96 34.45
N SER A 9 -3.09 -14.28 35.75
CA SER A 9 -1.84 -14.42 36.51
C SER A 9 -0.95 -15.53 35.93
N GLN A 10 -1.54 -16.67 35.57
CA GLN A 10 -0.82 -17.77 34.92
C GLN A 10 -0.27 -17.38 33.54
N VAL A 11 -1.05 -16.66 32.72
CA VAL A 11 -0.60 -16.14 31.42
C VAL A 11 0.55 -15.14 31.58
N ARG A 12 0.51 -14.26 32.58
CA ARG A 12 1.62 -13.33 32.86
C ARG A 12 2.91 -14.07 33.21
N LYS A 13 2.81 -15.17 33.96
CA LYS A 13 3.97 -16.01 34.32
C LYS A 13 4.48 -16.84 33.14
N ASN A 14 3.58 -17.33 32.29
CA ASN A 14 3.88 -18.23 31.18
C ASN A 14 3.15 -17.80 29.90
N PRO A 15 3.58 -16.71 29.24
CA PRO A 15 2.85 -16.12 28.11
C PRO A 15 2.82 -17.02 26.86
N ASN A 16 3.78 -17.94 26.73
CA ASN A 16 3.96 -18.80 25.56
C ASN A 16 3.12 -20.08 25.59
N ARG A 17 2.05 -20.13 26.39
CA ARG A 17 1.17 -21.28 26.54
C ARG A 17 -0.17 -21.07 25.82
N PRO A 18 -0.39 -21.67 24.63
CA PRO A 18 -1.62 -21.48 23.86
C PRO A 18 -2.88 -21.90 24.61
N ASP A 19 -2.79 -22.96 25.41
CA ASP A 19 -3.92 -23.54 26.12
C ASP A 19 -4.47 -22.63 27.24
N LEU A 20 -3.61 -21.82 27.87
CA LEU A 20 -4.03 -20.77 28.80
C LEU A 20 -4.86 -19.69 28.10
N HIS A 21 -4.37 -19.21 26.94
CA HIS A 21 -5.09 -18.24 26.11
C HIS A 21 -6.42 -18.81 25.61
N SER A 22 -6.43 -20.06 25.12
CA SER A 22 -7.67 -20.75 24.74
C SER A 22 -8.67 -20.87 25.89
N SER A 23 -8.20 -21.09 27.12
CA SER A 23 -9.05 -21.18 28.31
C SER A 23 -9.62 -19.83 28.71
N LEU A 24 -8.82 -18.75 28.66
CA LEU A 24 -9.31 -17.39 28.83
C LEU A 24 -10.35 -17.02 27.78
N GLY A 25 -10.10 -17.35 26.51
CA GLY A 25 -11.04 -17.09 25.42
C GLY A 25 -12.42 -17.70 25.68
N ARG A 26 -12.46 -18.97 26.13
CA ARG A 26 -13.72 -19.64 26.51
C ARG A 26 -14.42 -18.96 27.69
N LEU A 27 -13.69 -18.54 28.73
CA LEU A 27 -14.28 -17.90 29.90
C LEU A 27 -14.84 -16.51 29.59
N TYR A 28 -14.15 -15.71 28.78
CA TYR A 28 -14.67 -14.42 28.32
C TYR A 28 -15.92 -14.61 27.45
N LEU A 29 -15.92 -15.60 26.56
CA LEU A 29 -17.09 -15.92 25.74
C LEU A 29 -18.30 -16.33 26.59
N GLN A 30 -18.10 -17.15 27.63
CA GLN A 30 -19.16 -17.53 28.58
C GLN A 30 -19.77 -16.34 29.32
N ARG A 31 -19.01 -15.25 29.48
CA ARG A 31 -19.49 -14.00 30.10
C ARG A 31 -20.09 -13.00 29.12
N GLY A 32 -20.14 -13.35 27.83
CA GLY A 32 -20.63 -12.47 26.77
C GLY A 32 -19.60 -11.45 26.27
N ASP A 33 -18.37 -11.44 26.80
CA ASP A 33 -17.29 -10.56 26.32
C ASP A 33 -16.64 -11.16 25.07
N ARG A 34 -17.29 -10.95 23.92
CA ARG A 34 -16.85 -11.47 22.63
C ARG A 34 -15.53 -10.87 22.16
N VAL A 35 -15.25 -9.62 22.51
CA VAL A 35 -14.03 -8.91 22.09
C VAL A 35 -12.81 -9.47 22.83
N ALA A 36 -12.88 -9.64 24.15
CA ALA A 36 -11.79 -10.26 24.90
C ALA A 36 -11.61 -11.74 24.51
N ALA A 37 -12.72 -12.44 24.26
CA ALA A 37 -12.68 -13.83 23.80
C ALA A 37 -11.91 -13.98 22.49
N SER A 38 -12.26 -13.20 21.47
CA SER A 38 -11.62 -13.27 20.15
C SER A 38 -10.14 -12.92 20.21
N LYS A 39 -9.74 -11.91 21.01
CA LYS A 39 -8.33 -11.57 21.26
C LYS A 39 -7.54 -12.75 21.83
N HIS A 40 -8.07 -13.43 22.85
CA HIS A 40 -7.37 -14.57 23.46
C HIS A 40 -7.33 -15.80 22.53
N PHE A 41 -8.37 -16.07 21.76
CA PHE A 41 -8.30 -17.12 20.73
C PHE A 41 -7.25 -16.81 19.67
N LEU A 42 -7.14 -15.55 19.22
CA LEU A 42 -6.10 -15.12 18.30
C LEU A 42 -4.70 -15.27 18.91
N SER A 43 -4.49 -14.86 20.18
CA SER A 43 -3.21 -15.06 20.87
C SER A 43 -2.81 -16.53 20.93
N SER A 44 -3.77 -17.42 21.22
CA SER A 44 -3.53 -18.87 21.18
C SER A 44 -3.10 -19.33 19.79
N ALA A 45 -3.78 -18.89 18.73
CA ALA A 45 -3.44 -19.24 17.36
C ALA A 45 -2.05 -18.71 16.95
N ARG A 46 -1.71 -17.47 17.32
CA ARG A 46 -0.39 -16.87 17.08
C ARG A 46 0.74 -17.68 17.71
N LEU A 47 0.55 -18.21 18.93
CA LEU A 47 1.55 -19.06 19.58
C LEU A 47 1.73 -20.42 18.88
N PHE A 48 0.70 -20.94 18.22
CA PHE A 48 0.85 -22.12 17.35
C PHE A 48 1.50 -21.78 16.01
N ALA A 49 1.29 -20.56 15.49
CA ALA A 49 1.86 -20.10 14.23
C ALA A 49 3.36 -19.73 14.33
N ASP A 50 3.77 -19.14 15.46
CA ASP A 50 5.09 -18.52 15.64
C ASP A 50 6.24 -19.53 15.46
N ARG A 51 7.15 -19.21 14.51
CA ARG A 51 8.35 -20.00 14.20
C ARG A 51 9.27 -20.22 15.40
N ARG A 52 9.27 -19.27 16.35
CA ARG A 52 10.12 -19.28 17.55
C ARG A 52 9.44 -19.91 18.75
N SER A 53 8.14 -20.18 18.66
CA SER A 53 7.37 -20.74 19.76
C SER A 53 7.69 -22.23 19.94
N PRO A 54 7.97 -22.70 21.18
CA PRO A 54 8.12 -24.12 21.46
C PRO A 54 6.83 -24.90 21.23
N SER A 55 5.68 -24.20 21.17
CA SER A 55 4.37 -24.79 20.91
C SER A 55 3.99 -24.81 19.43
N ARG A 56 4.92 -24.47 18.52
CA ARG A 56 4.61 -24.31 17.09
C ARG A 56 3.90 -25.55 16.51
N ASN A 57 2.77 -25.30 15.86
CA ASN A 57 1.99 -26.31 15.15
C ASN A 57 1.07 -25.62 14.13
N ILE A 58 1.50 -25.58 12.86
CA ILE A 58 0.78 -24.87 11.79
C ILE A 58 -0.64 -25.42 11.61
N ASN A 59 -0.81 -26.75 11.60
CA ASN A 59 -2.12 -27.37 11.43
C ASN A 59 -3.11 -26.96 12.54
N LYS A 60 -2.66 -26.91 13.80
CA LYS A 60 -3.47 -26.42 14.92
C LYS A 60 -3.75 -24.92 14.80
N ALA A 61 -2.79 -24.12 14.34
CA ALA A 61 -2.98 -22.69 14.10
C ALA A 61 -4.06 -22.45 13.05
N VAL A 62 -3.95 -23.09 11.88
CA VAL A 62 -4.94 -23.03 10.79
C VAL A 62 -6.33 -23.45 11.25
N ALA A 63 -6.45 -24.59 11.94
CA ALA A 63 -7.74 -25.06 12.47
C ALA A 63 -8.34 -24.07 13.49
N SER A 64 -7.51 -23.48 14.35
CA SER A 64 -7.94 -22.49 15.34
C SER A 64 -8.40 -21.19 14.67
N LEU A 65 -7.70 -20.73 13.63
CA LEU A 65 -8.02 -19.51 12.90
C LEU A 65 -9.29 -19.67 12.07
N ARG A 66 -9.49 -20.80 11.38
CA ARG A 66 -10.75 -21.09 10.67
C ARG A 66 -11.95 -21.08 11.63
N LYS A 67 -11.79 -21.65 12.83
CA LYS A 67 -12.81 -21.58 13.87
C LYS A 67 -13.04 -20.15 14.36
N LEU A 68 -11.97 -19.40 14.60
CA LEU A 68 -12.03 -18.00 15.04
C LEU A 68 -12.77 -17.13 14.01
N ILE A 69 -12.43 -17.24 12.73
CA ILE A 69 -13.08 -16.51 11.63
C ILE A 69 -14.58 -16.82 11.56
N ARG A 70 -14.96 -18.10 11.64
CA ARG A 70 -16.37 -18.50 11.62
C ARG A 70 -17.15 -17.94 12.80
N ASP A 71 -16.55 -18.00 13.99
CA ASP A 71 -17.23 -17.62 15.23
C ASP A 71 -17.19 -16.09 15.47
N PHE A 72 -16.21 -15.37 14.87
CA PHE A 72 -15.90 -13.94 15.02
C PHE A 72 -15.40 -13.33 13.69
N PRO A 73 -16.27 -13.18 12.67
CA PRO A 73 -15.87 -12.69 11.35
C PRO A 73 -15.32 -11.26 11.34
N GLU A 74 -15.55 -10.47 12.39
CA GLU A 74 -14.98 -9.14 12.60
C GLU A 74 -13.48 -9.14 12.96
N ASN A 75 -12.90 -10.31 13.24
CA ASN A 75 -11.49 -10.41 13.62
C ASN A 75 -10.59 -10.46 12.38
N HIS A 76 -10.28 -9.29 11.81
CA HIS A 76 -9.53 -9.17 10.56
C HIS A 76 -8.11 -9.77 10.64
N ASP A 77 -7.43 -9.63 11.79
CA ASP A 77 -6.12 -10.23 12.05
C ASP A 77 -6.11 -11.75 11.84
N SER A 78 -7.23 -12.42 12.13
CA SER A 78 -7.33 -13.87 11.98
C SER A 78 -7.34 -14.31 10.52
N TYR A 79 -7.94 -13.54 9.62
CA TYR A 79 -7.86 -13.76 8.16
C TYR A 79 -6.44 -13.55 7.67
N TYR A 80 -5.82 -12.44 8.08
CA TYR A 80 -4.46 -12.09 7.66
C TYR A 80 -3.47 -13.19 8.06
N LEU A 81 -3.47 -13.59 9.34
CA LEU A 81 -2.60 -14.66 9.83
C LEU A 81 -2.89 -16.00 9.16
N LEU A 82 -4.16 -16.31 8.87
CA LEU A 82 -4.51 -17.55 8.18
C LEU A 82 -3.96 -17.57 6.75
N ALA A 83 -4.05 -16.46 6.02
CA ALA A 83 -3.50 -16.34 4.67
C ALA A 83 -1.96 -16.44 4.68
N ASP A 84 -1.27 -15.76 5.60
CA ASP A 84 0.18 -15.86 5.78
C ASP A 84 0.63 -17.32 6.05
N LEU A 85 -0.13 -18.06 6.86
CA LEU A 85 0.17 -19.46 7.11
C LEU A 85 -0.03 -20.34 5.87
N HIS A 86 -1.03 -20.04 5.02
CA HIS A 86 -1.20 -20.74 3.75
C HIS A 86 -0.05 -20.45 2.78
N LEU A 87 0.44 -19.21 2.71
CA LEU A 87 1.66 -18.89 1.96
C LEU A 87 2.89 -19.64 2.51
N GLU A 88 3.03 -19.73 3.83
CA GLU A 88 4.10 -20.52 4.46
C GLU A 88 4.02 -22.03 4.13
N MET A 89 2.82 -22.54 3.88
CA MET A 89 2.59 -23.92 3.44
C MET A 89 2.67 -24.11 1.92
N GLU A 90 3.10 -23.08 1.17
CA GLU A 90 3.14 -23.08 -0.31
C GLU A 90 1.75 -23.29 -0.97
N ASP A 91 0.68 -22.96 -0.24
CA ASP A 91 -0.72 -23.03 -0.69
C ASP A 91 -1.22 -21.63 -1.07
N THR A 92 -0.67 -21.10 -2.16
CA THR A 92 -0.94 -19.75 -2.67
C THR A 92 -2.41 -19.54 -3.03
N GLU A 93 -3.05 -20.56 -3.63
CA GLU A 93 -4.46 -20.47 -4.01
C GLU A 93 -5.36 -20.20 -2.80
N SER A 94 -5.21 -20.98 -1.73
CA SER A 94 -5.99 -20.77 -0.50
C SER A 94 -5.69 -19.43 0.13
N ALA A 95 -4.41 -19.01 0.17
CA ALA A 95 -4.01 -17.72 0.69
C ALA A 95 -4.70 -16.56 -0.04
N ILE A 96 -4.73 -16.60 -1.38
CA ILE A 96 -5.39 -15.58 -2.21
C ILE A 96 -6.88 -15.53 -1.94
N VAL A 97 -7.57 -16.67 -1.81
CA VAL A 97 -9.01 -16.70 -1.49
C VAL A 97 -9.30 -16.03 -0.14
N ILE A 98 -8.46 -16.29 0.86
CA ILE A 98 -8.59 -15.67 2.19
C ILE A 98 -8.30 -14.17 2.12
N TYR A 99 -7.23 -13.77 1.43
CA TYR A 99 -6.89 -12.36 1.24
C TYR A 99 -8.00 -11.60 0.51
N ARG A 100 -8.58 -12.15 -0.56
CA ARG A 100 -9.72 -11.53 -1.26
C ARG A 100 -10.90 -11.31 -0.31
N SER A 101 -11.24 -12.31 0.49
CA SER A 101 -12.30 -12.21 1.49
C SER A 101 -12.03 -11.09 2.51
N LEU A 102 -10.78 -10.94 2.96
CA LEU A 102 -10.36 -9.88 3.86
C LEU A 102 -10.41 -8.50 3.18
N ALA A 103 -9.96 -8.39 1.94
CA ALA A 103 -10.01 -7.16 1.17
C ALA A 103 -11.47 -6.70 0.95
N ASP A 104 -12.39 -7.63 0.65
CA ASP A 104 -13.81 -7.33 0.49
C ASP A 104 -14.43 -6.78 1.79
N ILE A 105 -14.05 -7.34 2.95
CA ILE A 105 -14.44 -6.82 4.26
C ILE A 105 -13.91 -5.39 4.44
N TYR A 106 -12.63 -5.14 4.14
CA TYR A 106 -12.05 -3.81 4.24
C TYR A 106 -12.72 -2.80 3.31
N GLN A 107 -13.05 -3.17 2.07
CA GLN A 107 -13.78 -2.30 1.15
C GLN A 107 -15.16 -1.94 1.70
N ARG A 108 -15.93 -2.95 2.16
CA ARG A 108 -17.27 -2.73 2.73
C ARG A 108 -17.24 -1.80 3.95
N ASP A 109 -16.18 -1.92 4.75
CA ASP A 109 -15.98 -1.09 5.94
C ASP A 109 -15.37 0.30 5.62
N GLY A 110 -15.16 0.63 4.33
CA GLY A 110 -14.58 1.91 3.89
C GLY A 110 -13.07 2.04 4.10
N LYS A 111 -12.38 0.96 4.49
CA LYS A 111 -10.94 0.92 4.79
C LYS A 111 -10.12 0.65 3.52
N LEU A 112 -10.21 1.55 2.55
CA LEU A 112 -9.63 1.36 1.21
C LEU A 112 -8.12 1.07 1.22
N LEU A 113 -7.34 1.77 2.05
CA LEU A 113 -5.89 1.54 2.13
C LEU A 113 -5.55 0.13 2.65
N MET A 114 -6.37 -0.41 3.54
CA MET A 114 -6.19 -1.79 4.01
C MET A 114 -6.53 -2.80 2.91
N ALA A 115 -7.58 -2.55 2.11
CA ALA A 115 -7.88 -3.39 0.95
C ALA A 115 -6.76 -3.33 -0.11
N VAL A 116 -6.21 -2.14 -0.39
CA VAL A 116 -5.02 -1.95 -1.23
C VAL A 116 -3.85 -2.79 -0.69
N SER A 117 -3.57 -2.73 0.61
CA SER A 117 -2.45 -3.48 1.20
C SER A 117 -2.60 -5.01 1.07
N VAL A 118 -3.83 -5.51 1.11
CA VAL A 118 -4.11 -6.93 0.92
C VAL A 118 -3.92 -7.33 -0.54
N TYR A 119 -4.34 -6.49 -1.48
CA TYR A 119 -4.13 -6.76 -2.89
C TYR A 119 -2.66 -6.65 -3.31
N ASP A 120 -1.87 -5.79 -2.67
CA ASP A 120 -0.41 -5.79 -2.82
C ASP A 120 0.20 -7.17 -2.45
N LYS A 121 -0.27 -7.78 -1.35
CA LYS A 121 0.15 -9.13 -0.97
C LYS A 121 -0.28 -10.17 -2.00
N ILE A 122 -1.51 -10.09 -2.52
CA ILE A 122 -1.99 -10.99 -3.56
C ILE A 122 -1.10 -10.90 -4.80
N THR A 123 -0.85 -9.70 -5.32
CA THR A 123 -0.07 -9.49 -6.55
C THR A 123 1.40 -9.84 -6.39
N ASN A 124 1.97 -9.69 -5.19
CA ASN A 124 3.34 -10.14 -4.90
C ASN A 124 3.44 -11.66 -4.74
N SER A 125 2.37 -12.31 -4.26
CA SER A 125 2.33 -13.76 -4.07
C SER A 125 2.04 -14.51 -5.38
N ASP A 126 1.26 -13.90 -6.27
CA ASP A 126 0.95 -14.43 -7.60
C ASP A 126 1.04 -13.31 -8.66
N PRO A 127 2.25 -13.02 -9.16
CA PRO A 127 2.48 -11.96 -10.13
C PRO A 127 1.87 -12.20 -11.51
N GLU A 128 1.41 -13.42 -11.81
CA GLU A 128 0.77 -13.80 -13.07
C GLU A 128 -0.76 -13.68 -13.02
N ASN A 129 -1.32 -13.43 -11.82
CA ASN A 129 -2.74 -13.19 -11.62
C ASN A 129 -3.20 -11.82 -12.16
N MET A 130 -3.59 -11.81 -13.43
CA MET A 130 -4.10 -10.62 -14.12
C MET A 130 -5.30 -9.99 -13.39
N ASP A 131 -6.27 -10.79 -12.94
CA ASP A 131 -7.46 -10.28 -12.23
C ASP A 131 -7.08 -9.62 -10.90
N GLY A 132 -6.06 -10.17 -10.22
CA GLY A 132 -5.45 -9.59 -9.03
C GLY A 132 -4.91 -8.18 -9.30
N TRP A 133 -4.16 -8.02 -10.39
CA TRP A 133 -3.62 -6.72 -10.81
C TRP A 133 -4.70 -5.72 -11.20
N ILE A 134 -5.75 -6.14 -11.92
CA ILE A 134 -6.87 -5.26 -12.29
C ILE A 134 -7.56 -4.74 -11.03
N LYS A 135 -7.88 -5.63 -10.10
CA LYS A 135 -8.56 -5.25 -8.86
C LYS A 135 -7.66 -4.40 -7.95
N PHE A 136 -6.35 -4.68 -7.92
CA PHE A 136 -5.39 -3.82 -7.25
C PHE A 136 -5.36 -2.42 -7.88
N ALA A 137 -5.39 -2.32 -9.21
CA ALA A 137 -5.44 -1.05 -9.91
C ALA A 137 -6.71 -0.25 -9.60
N ASP A 138 -7.87 -0.92 -9.52
CA ASP A 138 -9.15 -0.31 -9.17
C ASP A 138 -9.18 0.21 -7.74
N LEU A 139 -8.69 -0.59 -6.79
CA LEU A 139 -8.53 -0.20 -5.40
C LEU A 139 -7.62 1.02 -5.25
N ASN A 140 -6.48 1.01 -5.96
CA ASN A 140 -5.57 2.15 -5.97
C ASN A 140 -6.25 3.39 -6.55
N LYS A 141 -7.00 3.27 -7.65
CA LYS A 141 -7.76 4.38 -8.23
C LYS A 141 -8.75 4.98 -7.23
N GLU A 142 -9.55 4.13 -6.58
CA GLU A 142 -10.55 4.53 -5.59
C GLU A 142 -9.91 5.18 -4.36
N ALA A 143 -8.76 4.67 -3.94
CA ALA A 143 -7.98 5.24 -2.86
C ALA A 143 -7.34 6.58 -3.22
N GLY A 144 -7.20 6.90 -4.52
CA GLY A 144 -6.63 8.14 -5.02
C GLY A 144 -5.25 8.00 -5.65
N MET A 145 -4.74 6.80 -5.96
CA MET A 145 -3.35 6.52 -6.33
C MET A 145 -3.26 6.36 -7.84
N PRO A 146 -2.92 7.41 -8.61
CA PRO A 146 -2.98 7.30 -10.06
C PRO A 146 -1.80 6.50 -10.58
N PHE A 147 -0.61 6.74 -10.02
CA PHE A 147 0.62 6.10 -10.43
C PHE A 147 0.56 4.59 -10.18
N HIS A 148 0.13 4.17 -8.98
CA HIS A 148 -0.01 2.74 -8.65
C HIS A 148 -1.13 2.11 -9.45
N SER A 149 -2.27 2.80 -9.58
CA SER A 149 -3.36 2.32 -10.42
C SER A 149 -2.93 2.15 -11.88
N SER A 150 -2.28 3.16 -12.47
CA SER A 150 -1.83 3.13 -13.86
C SER A 150 -0.74 2.08 -14.07
N HIS A 151 0.19 1.95 -13.13
CA HIS A 151 1.21 0.90 -13.14
C HIS A 151 0.60 -0.50 -13.05
N SER A 152 -0.34 -0.73 -12.15
CA SER A 152 -1.03 -2.03 -12.00
C SER A 152 -1.88 -2.38 -13.22
N TYR A 153 -2.57 -1.40 -13.83
CA TYR A 153 -3.25 -1.60 -15.11
C TYR A 153 -2.27 -1.98 -16.22
N MET A 154 -1.11 -1.32 -16.30
CA MET A 154 -0.07 -1.67 -17.27
C MET A 154 0.48 -3.08 -17.04
N ARG A 155 0.60 -3.50 -15.78
CA ARG A 155 1.01 -4.87 -15.44
C ARG A 155 -0.03 -5.89 -15.91
N ALA A 156 -1.33 -5.62 -15.69
CA ALA A 156 -2.41 -6.45 -16.20
C ALA A 156 -2.43 -6.48 -17.75
N ALA A 157 -2.22 -5.33 -18.40
CA ALA A 157 -2.16 -5.24 -19.86
C ALA A 157 -1.04 -6.12 -20.43
N PHE A 158 0.15 -6.07 -19.82
CA PHE A 158 1.28 -6.92 -20.20
C PHE A 158 0.95 -8.42 -20.11
N LEU A 159 0.28 -8.86 -19.04
CA LEU A 159 -0.16 -10.25 -18.87
C LEU A 159 -1.20 -10.65 -19.93
N SER A 160 -2.14 -9.75 -20.24
CA SER A 160 -3.15 -9.95 -21.28
C SER A 160 -2.52 -10.11 -22.67
N SER A 161 -1.45 -9.36 -22.96
CA SER A 161 -0.67 -9.49 -24.19
C SER A 161 -0.10 -10.89 -24.38
N GLY A 162 0.46 -11.47 -23.31
CA GLY A 162 0.97 -12.85 -23.30
C GLY A 162 -0.10 -13.91 -23.60
N MET A 163 -1.37 -13.59 -23.43
CA MET A 163 -2.53 -14.46 -23.73
C MET A 163 -3.15 -14.20 -25.12
N GLY A 164 -2.61 -13.27 -25.90
CA GLY A 164 -3.14 -12.90 -27.23
C GLY A 164 -4.48 -12.14 -27.17
N ARG A 165 -4.78 -11.47 -26.04
CA ARG A 165 -6.05 -10.78 -25.81
C ARG A 165 -5.93 -9.27 -26.09
N SER A 166 -5.64 -8.91 -27.34
CA SER A 166 -5.28 -7.52 -27.69
C SER A 166 -6.34 -6.46 -27.34
N SER A 167 -7.63 -6.82 -27.33
CA SER A 167 -8.70 -5.89 -26.92
C SER A 167 -8.67 -5.57 -25.42
N GLU A 168 -8.29 -6.52 -24.59
CA GLU A 168 -8.20 -6.36 -23.13
C GLU A 168 -6.91 -5.61 -22.76
N GLU A 169 -5.80 -5.92 -23.45
CA GLU A 169 -4.55 -5.14 -23.36
C GLU A 169 -4.79 -3.65 -23.66
N TYR A 170 -5.58 -3.35 -24.70
CA TYR A 170 -5.95 -1.99 -25.06
C TYR A 170 -6.81 -1.29 -23.99
N ASP A 171 -7.88 -1.94 -23.51
CA ASP A 171 -8.75 -1.35 -22.47
C ASP A 171 -7.96 -1.03 -21.20
N LEU A 172 -7.08 -1.93 -20.78
CA LEU A 172 -6.24 -1.75 -19.59
C LEU A 172 -5.25 -0.59 -19.76
N ALA A 173 -4.61 -0.48 -20.93
CA ALA A 173 -3.75 0.66 -21.25
C ALA A 173 -4.53 1.98 -21.23
N LEU A 174 -5.75 1.99 -21.77
CA LEU A 174 -6.63 3.14 -21.76
C LEU A 174 -7.08 3.53 -20.35
N ARG A 175 -7.38 2.55 -19.49
CA ARG A 175 -7.67 2.77 -18.07
C ARG A 175 -6.47 3.36 -17.33
N ALA A 176 -5.26 2.88 -17.61
CA ALA A 176 -4.03 3.46 -17.06
C ALA A 176 -3.88 4.93 -17.43
N LEU A 177 -4.04 5.27 -18.71
CA LEU A 177 -3.92 6.64 -19.22
C LEU A 177 -5.02 7.58 -18.69
N LYS A 178 -6.26 7.09 -18.57
CA LYS A 178 -7.38 7.86 -17.99
C LYS A 178 -7.15 8.24 -16.53
N VAL A 179 -6.39 7.42 -15.79
CA VAL A 179 -6.10 7.63 -14.37
C VAL A 179 -4.83 8.44 -14.17
N ASP A 180 -3.84 8.23 -15.04
CA ASP A 180 -2.54 8.90 -15.02
C ASP A 180 -2.17 9.32 -16.45
N PRO A 181 -2.55 10.55 -16.86
CA PRO A 181 -2.27 11.06 -18.19
C PRO A 181 -0.78 11.03 -18.57
N GLU A 182 0.11 11.14 -17.60
CA GLU A 182 1.56 11.20 -17.83
C GLU A 182 2.21 9.81 -18.00
N ASN A 183 1.41 8.73 -17.95
CA ASN A 183 1.90 7.38 -18.14
C ASN A 183 2.32 7.14 -19.62
N LYS A 184 3.58 7.45 -19.92
CA LYS A 184 4.18 7.25 -21.25
C LYS A 184 4.09 5.79 -21.76
N PRO A 185 4.36 4.76 -20.93
CA PRO A 185 4.17 3.37 -21.36
C PRO A 185 2.76 3.05 -21.85
N ALA A 186 1.73 3.60 -21.22
CA ALA A 186 0.34 3.43 -21.66
C ALA A 186 0.08 4.08 -23.03
N LEU A 187 0.59 5.30 -23.24
CA LEU A 187 0.50 5.99 -24.53
C LEU A 187 1.20 5.21 -25.65
N GLU A 188 2.41 4.75 -25.41
CA GLU A 188 3.19 3.96 -26.39
C GLU A 188 2.48 2.64 -26.74
N LEU A 189 1.94 1.97 -25.72
CA LEU A 189 1.18 0.74 -25.87
C LEU A 189 -0.06 0.95 -26.74
N ILE A 190 -0.87 1.97 -26.43
CA ILE A 190 -2.04 2.36 -27.22
C ILE A 190 -1.64 2.63 -28.68
N GLY A 191 -0.61 3.44 -28.90
CA GLY A 191 -0.14 3.78 -30.24
C GLY A 191 0.30 2.55 -31.05
N ARG A 192 1.01 1.61 -30.41
CA ARG A 192 1.41 0.34 -31.03
C ARG A 192 0.21 -0.51 -31.42
N LEU A 193 -0.74 -0.74 -30.51
CA LEU A 193 -1.92 -1.57 -30.75
C LEU A 193 -2.82 -1.01 -31.85
N ILE A 194 -2.96 0.32 -31.92
CA ILE A 194 -3.68 0.99 -33.02
C ILE A 194 -2.99 0.69 -34.35
N LYS A 195 -1.65 0.82 -34.43
CA LYS A 195 -0.88 0.59 -35.66
C LYS A 195 -0.96 -0.87 -36.14
N GLU A 196 -1.00 -1.82 -35.21
CA GLU A 196 -1.15 -3.25 -35.50
C GLU A 196 -2.57 -3.62 -35.98
N GLY A 197 -3.53 -2.68 -35.96
CA GLY A 197 -4.93 -2.94 -36.31
C GLY A 197 -5.71 -3.69 -35.22
N ASN A 198 -5.11 -3.85 -34.04
CA ASN A 198 -5.69 -4.53 -32.88
C ASN A 198 -6.63 -3.62 -32.06
N GLY A 199 -6.53 -2.29 -32.23
CA GLY A 199 -7.50 -1.29 -31.75
C GLY A 199 -8.40 -0.83 -32.89
N ALA A 200 -9.44 -1.60 -33.19
CA ALA A 200 -10.31 -1.41 -34.35
C ALA A 200 -10.93 0.01 -34.41
N LYS A 201 -11.45 0.38 -35.60
CA LYS A 201 -12.15 1.64 -35.93
C LYS A 201 -13.20 2.15 -34.93
N HIS A 202 -13.62 1.35 -33.94
CA HIS A 202 -14.54 1.77 -32.88
C HIS A 202 -13.91 2.69 -31.83
N ASP A 203 -12.58 2.76 -31.74
CA ASP A 203 -11.93 3.44 -30.61
C ASP A 203 -11.41 4.86 -30.93
N MET A 204 -11.51 5.30 -32.20
CA MET A 204 -11.01 6.62 -32.61
C MET A 204 -11.77 7.76 -31.94
N GLU A 205 -13.10 7.68 -31.87
CA GLU A 205 -13.92 8.72 -31.23
C GLU A 205 -13.68 8.77 -29.70
N GLU A 206 -13.40 7.62 -29.06
CA GLU A 206 -13.03 7.58 -27.66
C GLU A 206 -11.68 8.27 -27.42
N LEU A 207 -10.68 7.99 -28.25
CA LEU A 207 -9.36 8.63 -28.17
C LEU A 207 -9.41 10.13 -28.47
N VAL A 208 -10.26 10.56 -29.41
CA VAL A 208 -10.53 11.98 -29.66
C VAL A 208 -11.17 12.63 -28.43
N SER A 209 -12.16 11.98 -27.83
CA SER A 209 -12.82 12.47 -26.61
C SER A 209 -11.82 12.58 -25.45
N LEU A 210 -10.98 11.57 -25.28
CA LEU A 210 -9.91 11.55 -24.27
C LEU A 210 -8.90 12.67 -24.53
N SER A 211 -8.41 12.82 -25.75
CA SER A 211 -7.49 13.91 -26.13
C SER A 211 -8.07 15.29 -25.81
N ARG A 212 -9.34 15.55 -26.19
CA ARG A 212 -10.02 16.82 -25.85
C ARG A 212 -10.17 17.03 -24.34
N LYS A 213 -10.33 15.95 -23.57
CA LYS A 213 -10.36 16.04 -22.10
C LYS A 213 -8.97 16.38 -21.57
N LEU A 214 -7.93 15.65 -21.99
CA LEU A 214 -6.55 15.89 -21.60
C LEU A 214 -6.10 17.32 -21.90
N ASP A 215 -6.40 17.84 -23.09
CA ASP A 215 -6.07 19.22 -23.46
C ASP A 215 -6.76 20.26 -22.56
N ARG A 216 -8.02 20.01 -22.16
CA ARG A 216 -8.74 20.87 -21.21
C ARG A 216 -8.17 20.78 -19.79
N ASP A 217 -7.68 19.61 -19.41
CA ASP A 217 -7.12 19.33 -18.08
C ASP A 217 -5.64 19.77 -17.97
N GLY A 218 -5.06 20.38 -19.01
CA GLY A 218 -3.68 20.89 -19.03
C GLY A 218 -2.62 19.88 -19.51
N HIS A 219 -3.04 18.69 -19.93
CA HIS A 219 -2.18 17.64 -20.49
C HIS A 219 -2.09 17.73 -22.03
N SER A 220 -1.78 18.93 -22.53
CA SER A 220 -1.81 19.25 -23.96
C SER A 220 -0.79 18.46 -24.79
N GLU A 221 0.37 18.11 -24.23
CA GLU A 221 1.36 17.27 -24.92
C GLU A 221 0.86 15.84 -25.14
N GLN A 222 0.23 15.25 -24.12
CA GLN A 222 -0.35 13.91 -24.16
C GLN A 222 -1.55 13.88 -25.11
N ALA A 223 -2.38 14.92 -25.07
CA ALA A 223 -3.48 15.10 -25.99
C ALA A 223 -3.02 15.20 -27.46
N LEU A 224 -1.94 15.95 -27.73
CA LEU A 224 -1.32 16.05 -29.05
C LEU A 224 -0.74 14.69 -29.50
N THR A 225 -0.14 13.95 -28.57
CA THR A 225 0.42 12.62 -28.84
C THR A 225 -0.66 11.66 -29.33
N LEU A 226 -1.82 11.62 -28.65
CA LEU A 226 -2.96 10.79 -29.05
C LEU A 226 -3.49 11.16 -30.45
N ILE A 227 -3.64 12.45 -30.75
CA ILE A 227 -4.10 12.89 -32.09
C ILE A 227 -3.08 12.54 -33.17
N SER A 228 -1.78 12.66 -32.87
CA SER A 228 -0.71 12.30 -33.82
C SER A 228 -0.69 10.79 -34.08
N MET A 229 -0.99 9.96 -33.08
CA MET A 229 -1.15 8.51 -33.25
C MET A 229 -2.34 8.18 -34.17
N LEU A 230 -3.49 8.85 -33.97
CA LEU A 230 -4.68 8.69 -34.81
C LEU A 230 -4.43 9.12 -36.26
N GLU A 231 -3.74 10.24 -36.47
CA GLU A 231 -3.30 10.72 -37.78
C GLU A 231 -2.47 9.65 -38.50
N SER A 232 -1.43 9.14 -37.83
CA SER A 232 -0.54 8.12 -38.41
C SER A 232 -1.23 6.80 -38.73
N ALA A 233 -2.25 6.42 -37.96
CA ALA A 233 -2.92 5.13 -38.13
C ALA A 233 -4.07 5.15 -39.14
N SER A 234 -4.82 6.24 -39.19
CA SER A 234 -6.02 6.35 -40.04
C SER A 234 -5.76 7.01 -41.39
N GLY A 235 -4.75 7.88 -41.47
CA GLY A 235 -4.53 8.75 -42.64
C GLY A 235 -5.64 9.80 -42.84
N GLU A 236 -6.53 10.01 -41.86
CA GLU A 236 -7.62 10.98 -41.99
C GLU A 236 -7.13 12.42 -41.76
N GLN A 237 -7.37 13.28 -42.77
CA GLN A 237 -6.94 14.68 -42.76
C GLN A 237 -7.43 15.48 -41.54
N ARG A 238 -8.57 15.09 -40.93
CA ARG A 238 -9.11 15.78 -39.75
C ARG A 238 -8.15 15.74 -38.55
N PHE A 239 -7.40 14.64 -38.36
CA PHE A 239 -6.46 14.53 -37.25
C PHE A 239 -5.20 15.35 -37.49
N ALA A 240 -4.72 15.42 -38.73
CA ALA A 240 -3.61 16.31 -39.11
C ALA A 240 -3.92 17.77 -38.80
N VAL A 241 -5.15 18.22 -39.13
CA VAL A 241 -5.61 19.59 -38.81
C VAL A 241 -5.65 19.81 -37.30
N MET A 242 -6.19 18.86 -36.52
CA MET A 242 -6.23 18.95 -35.06
C MET A 242 -4.83 19.02 -34.44
N ALA A 243 -3.90 18.15 -34.87
CA ALA A 243 -2.53 18.14 -34.38
C ALA A 243 -1.80 19.45 -34.69
N ALA A 244 -1.97 20.01 -35.89
CA ALA A 244 -1.38 21.29 -36.26
C ALA A 244 -1.85 22.45 -35.35
N GLN A 245 -3.16 22.52 -35.07
CA GLN A 245 -3.73 23.53 -34.17
C GLN A 245 -3.19 23.42 -32.74
N MET A 246 -3.01 22.19 -32.23
CA MET A 246 -2.46 21.97 -30.89
C MET A 246 -0.98 22.33 -30.80
N ARG A 247 -0.17 21.98 -31.82
CA ARG A 247 1.26 22.36 -31.90
C ARG A 247 1.44 23.87 -31.89
N GLU A 248 0.61 24.60 -32.64
CA GLU A 248 0.67 26.07 -32.67
C GLU A 248 0.37 26.70 -31.30
N ARG A 249 -0.57 26.13 -30.53
CA ARG A 249 -0.87 26.58 -29.16
C ARG A 249 0.29 26.30 -28.21
N LEU A 250 0.83 25.08 -28.21
CA LEU A 250 1.93 24.65 -27.33
C LEU A 250 3.23 25.45 -27.56
N GLY A 251 3.52 25.82 -28.80
CA GLY A 251 4.71 26.64 -29.12
C GLY A 251 4.70 28.06 -28.54
N LYS A 252 3.60 28.51 -27.90
CA LYS A 252 3.47 29.85 -27.30
C LYS A 252 3.66 29.89 -25.77
N ASP A 253 3.60 28.74 -25.06
CA ASP A 253 3.53 28.67 -23.58
C ASP A 253 4.75 27.97 -22.95
N GLY A 254 5.93 28.61 -22.94
CA GLY A 254 7.20 28.05 -22.44
C GLY A 254 7.24 27.60 -20.96
N THR A 255 8.05 26.57 -20.70
CA THR A 255 8.30 25.83 -19.43
C THR A 255 8.92 26.68 -18.29
N PRO A 256 8.62 26.43 -16.99
CA PRO A 256 9.33 27.05 -15.87
C PRO A 256 10.55 26.24 -15.38
N GLU A 257 11.71 26.89 -15.41
CA GLU A 257 12.96 26.50 -14.75
C GLU A 257 12.98 27.02 -13.29
N THR A 258 12.76 26.20 -12.27
CA THR A 258 13.10 26.58 -10.87
C THR A 258 13.18 25.37 -9.91
N GLU A 259 14.26 24.59 -9.91
CA GLU A 259 14.59 23.69 -8.77
C GLU A 259 16.11 23.49 -8.59
N ILE A 260 16.88 24.57 -8.38
CA ILE A 260 18.27 24.47 -7.89
C ILE A 260 18.48 25.54 -6.81
N ALA A 261 18.06 25.28 -5.58
CA ALA A 261 18.30 26.24 -4.48
C ALA A 261 18.29 25.70 -3.05
N HIS A 262 18.61 24.44 -2.74
CA HIS A 262 18.74 24.02 -1.33
C HIS A 262 19.99 23.16 -1.06
N ARG A 263 21.06 23.81 -0.56
CA ARG A 263 22.19 23.15 0.13
C ARG A 263 22.47 23.87 1.45
N ASN A 264 22.64 23.07 2.50
CA ASN A 264 23.16 23.36 3.84
C ASN A 264 22.11 23.73 4.92
N LYS A 265 21.40 22.72 5.44
CA LYS A 265 20.96 22.69 6.83
C LYS A 265 21.59 21.49 7.54
N SER A 266 22.33 21.76 8.62
CA SER A 266 22.75 20.75 9.61
C SER A 266 21.86 20.91 10.83
N PHE A 267 21.45 19.82 11.49
CA PHE A 267 20.66 19.87 12.72
C PHE A 267 21.58 20.27 13.88
N SER A 268 21.95 21.55 13.96
CA SER A 268 22.78 22.09 15.03
C SER A 268 22.24 21.68 16.41
N GLY A 269 22.97 20.85 17.17
CA GLY A 269 22.94 20.52 18.62
C GLY A 269 21.63 20.47 19.44
N LYS A 270 20.47 20.81 18.86
CA LYS A 270 19.19 21.09 19.50
C LYS A 270 18.37 19.82 19.74
N TYR A 271 18.63 18.79 18.94
CA TYR A 271 17.91 17.52 18.97
C TYR A 271 18.78 16.34 19.43
N SER A 272 19.99 16.62 19.92
CA SER A 272 20.91 15.61 20.42
C SER A 272 20.26 14.81 21.56
N GLY A 273 20.30 13.48 21.44
CA GLY A 273 19.71 12.55 22.41
C GLY A 273 18.20 12.30 22.23
N MET A 274 17.53 12.95 21.27
CA MET A 274 16.12 12.68 20.99
C MET A 274 15.96 11.29 20.36
N LYS A 275 14.98 10.51 20.87
CA LYS A 275 14.67 9.18 20.33
C LYS A 275 13.86 9.27 19.04
N VAL A 276 14.35 8.62 18.00
CA VAL A 276 13.68 8.42 16.70
C VAL A 276 13.49 6.92 16.48
N LEU A 277 12.29 6.49 16.10
CA LEU A 277 12.03 5.11 15.72
C LEU A 277 11.90 5.00 14.20
N ILE A 278 12.71 4.14 13.59
CA ILE A 278 12.61 3.77 12.17
C ILE A 278 11.91 2.42 12.08
N VAL A 279 10.88 2.32 11.24
CA VAL A 279 10.13 1.07 11.01
C VAL A 279 10.08 0.80 9.51
N ASP A 280 10.85 -0.17 9.04
CA ASP A 280 10.95 -0.51 7.62
C ASP A 280 11.35 -1.99 7.49
N ASP A 281 10.78 -2.75 6.56
CA ASP A 281 11.16 -4.15 6.36
C ASP A 281 12.45 -4.31 5.54
N GLU A 282 12.87 -3.28 4.81
CA GLU A 282 14.12 -3.19 4.07
C GLU A 282 15.29 -2.79 4.99
N ARG A 283 16.19 -3.73 5.26
CA ARG A 283 17.34 -3.50 6.16
C ARG A 283 18.26 -2.38 5.67
N GLU A 284 18.40 -2.23 4.36
CA GLU A 284 19.30 -1.23 3.75
C GLU A 284 18.81 0.20 4.02
N ILE A 285 17.50 0.44 3.91
CA ILE A 285 16.87 1.72 4.25
C ILE A 285 17.07 2.04 5.74
N ILE A 286 16.83 1.06 6.63
CA ILE A 286 17.04 1.25 8.07
C ILE A 286 18.47 1.69 8.37
N LEU A 287 19.47 0.99 7.81
CA LEU A 287 20.89 1.27 8.06
C LEU A 287 21.30 2.65 7.52
N LEU A 288 20.82 3.01 6.32
CA LEU A 288 21.04 4.33 5.73
C LEU A 288 20.52 5.44 6.64
N LEU A 289 19.25 5.35 7.04
CA LEU A 289 18.60 6.35 7.90
C LEU A 289 19.18 6.39 9.30
N GLU A 290 19.55 5.23 9.86
CA GLU A 290 20.23 5.13 11.15
C GLU A 290 21.57 5.89 11.10
N GLN A 291 22.37 5.69 10.05
CA GLN A 291 23.63 6.39 9.90
C GLN A 291 23.43 7.91 9.85
N ILE A 292 22.54 8.38 8.97
CA ILE A 292 22.22 9.81 8.80
C ILE A 292 21.78 10.44 10.13
N LEU A 293 20.81 9.81 10.82
CA LEU A 293 20.27 10.36 12.07
C LEU A 293 21.25 10.27 13.24
N LYS A 294 22.10 9.24 13.31
CA LYS A 294 23.14 9.17 14.35
C LYS A 294 24.22 10.23 14.16
N GLU A 295 24.61 10.52 12.93
CA GLU A 295 25.55 11.61 12.61
C GLU A 295 25.01 12.98 13.08
N GLU A 296 23.69 13.16 13.03
CA GLU A 296 22.99 14.35 13.54
C GLU A 296 22.67 14.29 15.06
N GLY A 297 23.13 13.24 15.76
CA GLY A 297 23.08 13.12 17.22
C GLY A 297 21.80 12.52 17.80
N PHE A 298 20.92 11.92 16.99
CA PHE A 298 19.70 11.25 17.46
C PHE A 298 19.98 9.88 18.09
N GLN A 299 19.11 9.46 19.02
CA GLN A 299 19.05 8.07 19.48
C GLN A 299 18.10 7.27 18.60
N VAL A 300 18.66 6.41 17.75
CA VAL A 300 17.87 5.65 16.78
C VAL A 300 17.43 4.29 17.35
N LEU A 301 16.13 4.04 17.26
CA LEU A 301 15.46 2.76 17.53
C LEU A 301 15.02 2.16 16.19
N MET A 302 15.02 0.84 16.07
CA MET A 302 14.74 0.15 14.80
C MET A 302 13.70 -0.96 14.98
N ALA A 303 12.79 -1.07 14.02
CA ALA A 303 11.86 -2.18 13.88
C ALA A 303 11.75 -2.61 12.41
N ARG A 304 11.51 -3.90 12.19
CA ARG A 304 11.40 -4.51 10.85
C ARG A 304 9.98 -4.90 10.44
N ASP A 305 9.02 -4.65 11.31
CA ASP A 305 7.60 -4.85 11.05
C ASP A 305 6.78 -3.89 11.92
N GLY A 306 5.54 -3.60 11.52
CA GLY A 306 4.77 -2.56 12.20
C GLY A 306 4.36 -2.93 13.62
N GLN A 307 4.17 -4.22 13.93
CA GLN A 307 3.80 -4.63 15.29
C GLN A 307 5.00 -4.44 16.24
N GLN A 308 6.20 -4.81 15.80
CA GLN A 308 7.43 -4.51 16.52
C GLN A 308 7.60 -3.01 16.71
N GLY A 309 7.33 -2.21 15.66
CA GLY A 309 7.35 -0.74 15.73
C GLY A 309 6.42 -0.22 16.81
N TYR A 310 5.17 -0.70 16.85
CA TYR A 310 4.19 -0.32 17.87
C TYR A 310 4.63 -0.72 19.28
N ASP A 311 5.14 -1.94 19.46
CA ASP A 311 5.59 -2.43 20.76
C ASP A 311 6.79 -1.62 21.29
N ILE A 312 7.71 -1.21 20.41
CA ILE A 312 8.83 -0.33 20.76
C ILE A 312 8.31 1.06 21.10
N PHE A 313 7.39 1.63 20.31
CA PHE A 313 6.80 2.93 20.60
C PHE A 313 6.16 2.97 21.99
N MET A 314 5.36 1.96 22.35
CA MET A 314 4.69 1.90 23.65
C MET A 314 5.66 1.85 24.82
N ARG A 315 6.84 1.24 24.64
CA ARG A 315 7.87 1.12 25.67
C ARG A 315 8.77 2.36 25.75
N GLU A 316 9.21 2.88 24.62
CA GLU A 316 10.28 3.89 24.54
C GLU A 316 9.78 5.32 24.37
N ARG A 317 8.53 5.48 23.91
CA ARG A 317 7.86 6.77 23.62
C ARG A 317 8.75 7.74 22.82
N PRO A 318 9.23 7.35 21.61
CA PRO A 318 10.01 8.23 20.75
C PRO A 318 9.22 9.48 20.34
N ARG A 319 9.93 10.58 20.06
CA ARG A 319 9.30 11.85 19.64
C ARG A 319 9.08 11.93 18.13
N LEU A 320 9.78 11.09 17.36
CA LEU A 320 9.61 10.94 15.92
C LEU A 320 9.57 9.46 15.57
N VAL A 321 8.64 9.09 14.70
CA VAL A 321 8.54 7.77 14.08
C VAL A 321 8.60 7.96 12.58
N VAL A 322 9.57 7.32 11.94
CA VAL A 322 9.71 7.26 10.49
C VAL A 322 9.34 5.83 10.10
N SER A 323 8.25 5.68 9.35
CA SER A 323 7.70 4.36 9.02
C SER A 323 7.59 4.20 7.51
N ASP A 324 7.92 3.02 6.98
CA ASP A 324 7.42 2.63 5.68
C ASP A 324 5.88 2.51 5.75
N ALA A 325 5.20 2.74 4.63
CA ALA A 325 3.76 2.55 4.56
C ALA A 325 3.37 1.07 4.56
N MET A 326 4.11 0.22 3.85
CA MET A 326 3.80 -1.17 3.54
C MET A 326 4.56 -2.13 4.44
N LEU A 327 4.16 -2.17 5.72
CA LEU A 327 4.83 -3.01 6.72
C LEU A 327 4.17 -4.38 6.92
N PRO A 328 4.96 -5.45 7.18
CA PRO A 328 4.43 -6.71 7.66
C PRO A 328 3.71 -6.56 9.01
N LYS A 329 2.74 -7.45 9.27
CA LYS A 329 1.95 -7.59 10.52
C LYS A 329 1.03 -6.42 10.89
N LEU A 330 1.50 -5.19 10.78
CA LEU A 330 0.74 -3.97 11.03
C LEU A 330 1.15 -2.93 9.98
N HIS A 331 0.18 -2.46 9.20
CA HIS A 331 0.42 -1.48 8.14
C HIS A 331 0.95 -0.15 8.70
N GLY A 332 1.83 0.55 7.98
CA GLY A 332 2.47 1.80 8.43
C GLY A 332 1.48 2.93 8.74
N PHE A 333 0.44 3.09 7.93
CA PHE A 333 -0.64 4.05 8.25
C PHE A 333 -1.42 3.69 9.51
N GLU A 334 -1.73 2.42 9.72
CA GLU A 334 -2.43 1.97 10.93
C GLU A 334 -1.52 2.11 12.16
N LEU A 335 -0.21 1.83 12.02
CA LEU A 335 0.79 2.11 13.04
C LEU A 335 0.79 3.60 13.41
N CYS A 336 0.88 4.50 12.43
CA CYS A 336 0.85 5.95 12.66
C CYS A 336 -0.43 6.38 13.37
N LYS A 337 -1.59 5.86 12.93
CA LYS A 337 -2.88 6.14 13.54
C LYS A 337 -2.91 5.73 15.00
N ARG A 338 -2.53 4.50 15.34
CA ARG A 338 -2.50 4.03 16.73
C ARG A 338 -1.54 4.85 17.58
N ILE A 339 -0.39 5.22 17.04
CA ILE A 339 0.58 6.08 17.72
C ILE A 339 -0.03 7.45 18.02
N LYS A 340 -0.75 8.04 17.06
CA LYS A 340 -1.43 9.32 17.24
C LYS A 340 -2.61 9.24 18.20
N GLU A 341 -3.35 8.14 18.21
CA GLU A 341 -4.40 7.88 19.21
C GLU A 341 -3.81 7.78 20.63
N GLU A 342 -2.61 7.21 20.78
CA GLU A 342 -1.93 7.00 22.07
C GLU A 342 -1.11 8.19 22.59
N ALA A 343 -0.62 9.07 21.71
CA ALA A 343 0.30 10.15 22.06
C ALA A 343 -0.10 11.55 21.53
N GLY A 344 -1.06 11.63 20.62
CA GLY A 344 -1.44 12.89 19.97
C GLY A 344 -0.22 13.60 19.37
N GLU A 345 -0.07 14.88 19.69
CA GLU A 345 1.00 15.74 19.18
C GLU A 345 2.37 15.53 19.86
N SER A 346 2.46 14.71 20.91
CA SER A 346 3.75 14.49 21.58
C SER A 346 4.74 13.67 20.74
N THR A 347 4.22 12.94 19.76
CA THR A 347 4.99 12.15 18.80
C THR A 347 4.62 12.56 17.38
N ARG A 348 5.64 12.87 16.59
CA ARG A 348 5.52 13.07 15.14
C ARG A 348 5.67 11.75 14.41
N VAL A 349 4.90 11.56 13.35
CA VAL A 349 4.95 10.36 12.50
C VAL A 349 5.11 10.78 11.04
N MET A 350 6.14 10.25 10.39
CA MET A 350 6.48 10.46 9.00
C MET A 350 6.38 9.14 8.25
N ILE A 351 5.84 9.17 7.03
CA ILE A 351 5.78 8.00 6.16
C ILE A 351 6.80 8.14 5.02
N LEU A 352 7.63 7.11 4.87
CA LEU A 352 8.47 6.87 3.68
C LEU A 352 7.75 5.88 2.77
N THR A 353 7.69 6.13 1.47
CA THR A 353 6.88 5.26 0.62
C THR A 353 7.26 5.31 -0.86
N ALA A 354 7.42 4.13 -1.48
CA ALA A 354 7.42 4.01 -2.96
C ALA A 354 5.99 3.96 -3.53
N VAL A 355 4.99 3.79 -2.64
CA VAL A 355 3.62 3.40 -2.97
C VAL A 355 2.60 4.55 -2.84
N TYR A 356 2.94 5.66 -2.19
CA TYR A 356 1.97 6.71 -1.85
C TYR A 356 2.54 8.12 -2.07
N LYS A 357 2.70 8.51 -3.34
CA LYS A 357 3.39 9.77 -3.69
C LYS A 357 2.79 11.03 -3.02
N LYS A 358 3.65 11.86 -2.43
CA LYS A 358 3.37 13.03 -1.58
C LYS A 358 2.26 13.96 -2.09
N TYR A 359 2.17 14.17 -3.40
CA TYR A 359 1.30 15.19 -4.00
C TYR A 359 -0.18 14.80 -4.12
N LYS A 360 -0.55 13.52 -4.02
CA LYS A 360 -1.94 13.09 -4.27
C LYS A 360 -2.74 12.67 -3.04
N TYR A 361 -2.06 12.53 -1.90
CA TYR A 361 -2.65 12.11 -0.61
C TYR A 361 -2.74 13.19 0.44
N LYS A 362 -2.14 14.34 0.15
CA LYS A 362 -2.09 15.51 1.02
C LYS A 362 -3.52 15.86 1.47
N GLY A 363 -3.73 15.94 2.79
CA GLY A 363 -5.02 16.24 3.42
C GLY A 363 -5.94 15.07 3.78
N LYS A 364 -5.94 13.94 3.04
CA LYS A 364 -6.81 12.79 3.39
C LYS A 364 -6.13 11.87 4.41
N VAL A 365 -4.88 11.53 4.16
CA VAL A 365 -4.16 10.57 5.02
C VAL A 365 -3.68 11.24 6.31
N GLU A 366 -3.32 12.52 6.24
CA GLU A 366 -3.07 13.39 7.42
C GLU A 366 -4.27 13.40 8.38
N LYS A 367 -5.50 13.57 7.85
CA LYS A 367 -6.72 13.60 8.66
C LYS A 367 -7.14 12.24 9.20
N GLU A 368 -7.00 11.19 8.39
CA GLU A 368 -7.56 9.87 8.72
C GLU A 368 -6.60 9.02 9.59
N TYR A 369 -5.29 9.20 9.42
CA TYR A 369 -4.25 8.41 10.09
C TYR A 369 -3.29 9.26 10.92
N GLY A 370 -3.47 10.59 10.94
CA GLY A 370 -2.65 11.50 11.74
C GLY A 370 -1.21 11.58 11.26
N VAL A 371 -0.91 11.32 10.00
CA VAL A 371 0.46 11.41 9.49
C VAL A 371 0.88 12.88 9.36
N ASP A 372 2.05 13.22 9.91
CA ASP A 372 2.55 14.61 9.93
C ASP A 372 3.31 14.97 8.66
N GLU A 373 4.05 14.03 8.07
CA GLU A 373 4.90 14.28 6.89
C GLU A 373 5.04 13.04 6.00
N TYR A 374 5.28 13.28 4.71
CA TYR A 374 5.45 12.24 3.69
C TYR A 374 6.68 12.47 2.85
N LEU A 375 7.37 11.38 2.52
CA LEU A 375 8.51 11.38 1.63
C LEU A 375 8.49 10.17 0.69
N ASP A 376 8.74 10.41 -0.59
CA ASP A 376 8.65 9.38 -1.63
C ASP A 376 9.97 8.62 -1.74
N LYS A 377 9.92 7.29 -1.87
CA LYS A 377 11.07 6.47 -2.25
C LYS A 377 11.15 6.37 -3.79
N PRO A 378 12.35 6.50 -4.40
CA PRO A 378 13.62 6.88 -3.79
C PRO A 378 13.67 8.37 -3.44
N PHE A 379 14.22 8.72 -2.28
CA PHE A 379 14.41 10.10 -1.82
C PHE A 379 15.89 10.50 -1.85
N GLN A 380 16.15 11.80 -1.94
CA GLN A 380 17.48 12.33 -1.68
C GLN A 380 17.68 12.52 -0.18
N ILE A 381 18.91 12.30 0.32
CA ILE A 381 19.24 12.51 1.74
C ILE A 381 18.90 13.94 2.18
N THR A 382 19.14 14.92 1.30
CA THR A 382 18.79 16.32 1.56
C THR A 382 17.29 16.53 1.74
N GLU A 383 16.47 15.82 0.96
CA GLU A 383 15.00 15.90 1.04
C GLU A 383 14.46 15.26 2.34
N PHE A 384 15.14 14.23 2.86
CA PHE A 384 14.80 13.63 4.15
C PHE A 384 15.17 14.51 5.35
N ILE A 385 16.24 15.31 5.20
CA ILE A 385 16.76 16.20 6.25
C ILE A 385 15.95 17.50 6.37
N ASP A 386 15.44 18.03 5.25
CA ASP A 386 14.64 19.26 5.22
C ASP A 386 13.25 19.12 5.85
#